data_AF-A0A940PP21-F1
#
_entry.id   AF-A0A940PP21-F1
#
_cell.length_a   1.000
_cell.length_b   1.000
_cell.length_c   1.000
_cell.angle_alpha   90.00
_cell.angle_beta   90.00
_cell.angle_gamma   90.00
#
_symmetry.space_group_name_H-M   'P 1'
#
loop_
_entity.id
_entity.type
_entity.pdbx_description
1 polymer ?
#
loop_
_entity_poly.entity_id
_entity_poly.type
_entity_poly.pdbx_seq_one_letter_code
_entity_poly.pdbx_strand_id
1 'polypeptide(L)'
;MTTHEIHVTDGALAPEAITSEARATLWSTPRELWAPRTVRVHEAGATQAEPGRVVASTLTAGRPHTSARKIVDVFADTDEAFRDAVAAAVADRGFVSDTRPEPIVIKFEEHPGAAPLTEAHAEILADLGFVRDVDPVPSVESTRPGSATHARGWSKWLGAAPTRRAPYYGQTTDVTCGAVTSLMMFEGAGLTKFGADGDANQSRELSFWRRATNMPACEPVGLAVATAEEITATGVTRGLPRVILSAEDLVLLEWYADQPHEYRLREQLQRDSQRAAKELGVEIERRWVPVEEIAELVAEGSDVFLLIDLDPLIGDPTPHWVLAHDVIGDALIVSDPWVESEQGETWVDTSEMPMPFSGVDLVTRWGDPAYRGVIVVPRG
;
A
#
# COMPACT_ATOMS: atom_id res chain seq x y z
N MET A 1 -20.71 -0.22 31.65
CA MET A 1 -20.10 1.09 31.94
C MET A 1 -18.62 0.85 31.88
N THR A 2 -17.93 1.37 30.87
CA THR A 2 -16.47 1.24 30.76
C THR A 2 -15.83 1.88 31.98
N THR A 3 -15.02 1.10 32.69
CA THR A 3 -14.33 1.46 33.93
C THR A 3 -13.02 2.21 33.68
N HIS A 4 -12.71 2.53 32.43
CA HIS A 4 -11.45 3.14 32.03
C HIS A 4 -11.62 4.55 31.43
N GLU A 5 -10.67 5.43 31.72
CA GLU A 5 -10.54 6.75 31.09
C GLU A 5 -9.59 6.66 29.88
N ILE A 6 -9.90 7.38 28.79
CA ILE A 6 -9.15 7.30 27.52
C ILE A 6 -8.50 8.67 27.24
N HIS A 7 -7.19 8.64 26.97
CA HIS A 7 -6.42 9.82 26.56
C HIS A 7 -5.73 9.54 25.23
N VAL A 8 -5.80 10.48 24.28
CA VAL A 8 -5.12 10.35 22.98
C VAL A 8 -4.16 11.52 22.80
N THR A 9 -2.92 11.21 22.41
CA THR A 9 -1.85 12.20 22.20
C THR A 9 -1.17 11.98 20.85
N ASP A 10 -0.72 13.06 20.23
CA ASP A 10 0.18 12.97 19.07
C ASP A 10 1.55 12.42 19.47
N GLY A 11 2.18 11.71 18.53
CA GLY A 11 3.47 11.06 18.72
C GLY A 11 3.37 9.58 19.10
N ALA A 12 4.47 8.87 18.91
CA ALA A 12 4.68 7.52 19.40
C ALA A 12 5.26 7.59 20.82
N LEU A 13 4.46 7.25 21.84
CA LEU A 13 4.86 7.29 23.24
C LEU A 13 4.92 5.86 23.79
N ALA A 14 6.11 5.28 23.77
CA ALA A 14 6.35 3.92 24.25
C ALA A 14 5.93 3.76 25.73
N PRO A 15 5.23 2.67 26.09
CA PRO A 15 5.02 2.28 27.48
C PRO A 15 6.33 1.99 28.19
N GLU A 16 6.52 2.54 29.39
CA GLU A 16 7.71 2.27 30.21
C GLU A 16 7.85 0.79 30.61
N ALA A 17 6.75 0.05 30.60
CA ALA A 17 6.69 -1.37 30.96
C ALA A 17 7.15 -2.32 29.85
N ILE A 18 7.47 -1.83 28.65
CA ILE A 18 8.02 -2.69 27.59
C ILE A 18 9.44 -3.14 27.98
N THR A 19 9.61 -4.44 28.20
CA THR A 19 10.92 -5.05 28.51
C THR A 19 11.54 -5.78 27.33
N SER A 20 10.76 -6.10 26.29
CA SER A 20 11.24 -6.75 25.08
C SER A 20 11.97 -5.74 24.20
N GLU A 21 13.23 -5.99 23.87
CA GLU A 21 14.01 -5.15 22.96
C GLU A 21 13.34 -5.02 21.59
N ALA A 22 12.89 -6.12 21.00
CA ALA A 22 12.20 -6.12 19.71
C ALA A 22 10.91 -5.27 19.73
N ARG A 23 10.14 -5.35 20.83
CA ARG A 23 8.93 -4.53 20.99
C ARG A 23 9.26 -3.06 21.27
N ALA A 24 10.33 -2.78 22.02
CA ALA A 24 10.79 -1.41 22.25
C ALA A 24 11.25 -0.77 20.93
N THR A 25 12.00 -1.50 20.11
CA THR A 25 12.39 -1.07 18.76
C THR A 25 11.16 -0.73 17.93
N LEU A 26 10.15 -1.61 17.89
CA LEU A 26 8.90 -1.37 17.17
C LEU A 26 8.25 -0.03 17.53
N TRP A 27 8.17 0.31 18.82
CA TRP A 27 7.59 1.58 19.28
C TRP A 27 8.47 2.80 19.03
N SER A 28 9.80 2.61 18.98
CA SER A 28 10.77 3.69 18.75
C SER A 28 11.08 3.97 17.28
N THR A 29 10.69 3.08 16.35
CA THR A 29 10.91 3.30 14.91
C THR A 29 10.27 4.64 14.47
N PRO A 30 11.00 5.51 13.76
CA PRO A 30 10.48 6.80 13.27
C PRO A 30 9.21 6.61 12.44
N ARG A 31 8.23 7.51 12.63
CA ARG A 31 6.90 7.45 11.98
C ARG A 31 6.30 8.82 11.74
N GLU A 32 7.09 9.88 11.80
CA GLU A 32 6.61 11.26 11.81
C GLU A 32 5.76 11.58 10.56
N LEU A 33 6.13 11.02 9.40
CA LEU A 33 5.35 11.13 8.17
C LEU A 33 3.95 10.50 8.28
N TRP A 34 3.76 9.53 9.17
CA TRP A 34 2.53 8.76 9.33
C TRP A 34 1.58 9.30 10.43
N ALA A 35 1.85 10.50 10.96
CA ALA A 35 1.16 11.11 12.10
C ALA A 35 0.84 10.07 13.19
N PRO A 36 1.89 9.58 13.89
CA PRO A 36 1.72 8.56 14.89
C PRO A 36 0.92 9.16 16.04
N ARG A 37 0.01 8.38 16.61
CA ARG A 37 -0.76 8.78 17.80
C ARG A 37 -0.79 7.65 18.80
N THR A 38 -0.72 8.01 20.07
CA THR A 38 -0.79 7.08 21.18
C THR A 38 -2.12 7.23 21.91
N VAL A 39 -2.88 6.15 21.99
CA VAL A 39 -4.09 6.03 22.82
C VAL A 39 -3.70 5.36 24.12
N ARG A 40 -3.99 5.98 25.27
CA ARG A 40 -3.76 5.43 26.61
C ARG A 40 -5.08 5.19 27.31
N VAL A 41 -5.20 3.99 27.87
CA VAL A 41 -6.32 3.56 28.70
C VAL A 41 -5.84 3.57 30.15
N HIS A 42 -6.57 4.27 31.01
CA HIS A 42 -6.27 4.44 32.43
C HIS A 42 -7.31 3.73 33.28
N GLU A 43 -6.88 3.14 34.41
CA GLU A 43 -7.81 2.78 35.49
C GLU A 43 -8.66 4.00 35.88
N ALA A 44 -9.91 3.77 36.31
CA ALA A 44 -10.72 4.84 36.88
C ALA A 44 -9.93 5.56 37.99
N GLY A 45 -9.68 6.85 37.79
CA GLY A 45 -8.96 7.66 38.77
C GLY A 45 -9.73 7.76 40.09
N ALA A 46 -9.02 8.05 41.18
CA ALA A 46 -9.67 8.40 42.44
C ALA A 46 -10.39 9.76 42.33
N THR A 47 -9.94 10.65 41.42
CA THR A 47 -10.54 11.96 41.09
C THR A 47 -10.24 12.35 39.63
N GLN A 48 -11.00 13.30 39.06
CA GLN A 48 -10.77 13.83 37.69
C GLN A 48 -9.42 14.55 37.48
N ALA A 49 -8.69 14.87 38.55
CA ALA A 49 -7.46 15.68 38.47
C ALA A 49 -6.18 14.85 38.39
N GLU A 50 -6.23 13.57 38.75
CA GLU A 50 -5.10 12.64 38.67
C GLU A 50 -5.56 11.38 37.92
N PRO A 51 -5.18 11.21 36.65
CA PRO A 51 -5.57 10.04 35.89
C PRO A 51 -4.99 8.80 36.57
N GLY A 52 -5.78 7.72 36.57
CA GLY A 52 -5.34 6.44 37.11
C GLY A 52 -4.11 5.91 36.37
N ARG A 53 -3.57 4.79 36.87
CA ARG A 53 -2.44 4.12 36.23
C ARG A 53 -2.81 3.71 34.81
N VAL A 54 -1.88 3.87 33.86
CA VAL A 54 -2.05 3.38 32.48
C VAL A 54 -2.07 1.85 32.51
N VAL A 55 -3.14 1.26 31.99
CA VAL A 55 -3.36 -0.20 31.87
C VAL A 55 -3.25 -0.72 30.45
N ALA A 56 -3.38 0.17 29.45
CA ALA A 56 -3.05 -0.15 28.08
C ALA A 56 -2.60 1.07 27.29
N SER A 57 -1.82 0.83 26.24
CA SER A 57 -1.39 1.84 25.27
C SER A 57 -1.43 1.25 23.87
N THR A 58 -2.00 1.99 22.93
CA THR A 58 -2.07 1.64 21.51
C THR A 58 -1.33 2.67 20.68
N LEU A 59 -0.43 2.20 19.81
CA LEU A 59 0.21 3.04 18.80
C LEU A 59 -0.58 2.93 17.49
N THR A 60 -0.94 4.06 16.91
CA THR A 60 -1.58 4.12 15.59
C THR A 60 -0.78 5.00 14.63
N ALA A 61 -0.85 4.70 13.33
CA ALA A 61 -0.19 5.44 12.26
C ALA A 61 -0.98 5.29 10.94
N GLY A 62 -0.72 6.14 9.95
CA GLY A 62 -1.29 5.98 8.61
C GLY A 62 -0.69 6.93 7.59
N ARG A 63 -0.57 6.45 6.35
CA ARG A 63 -0.10 7.25 5.21
C ARG A 63 -0.99 8.47 4.97
N PRO A 64 -0.42 9.65 4.66
CA PRO A 64 -1.21 10.80 4.24
C PRO A 64 -1.97 10.47 2.94
N HIS A 65 -3.06 11.20 2.69
CA HIS A 65 -3.94 11.09 1.52
C HIS A 65 -4.60 9.71 1.33
N THR A 66 -4.59 8.85 2.36
CA THR A 66 -5.24 7.53 2.34
C THR A 66 -6.30 7.43 3.42
N SER A 67 -7.40 6.75 3.14
CA SER A 67 -8.50 6.48 4.09
C SER A 67 -8.26 5.21 4.90
N ALA A 68 -7.01 4.99 5.32
CA ALA A 68 -6.62 3.89 6.18
C ALA A 68 -5.96 4.40 7.47
N ARG A 69 -6.21 3.69 8.57
CA ARG A 69 -5.45 3.85 9.81
C ARG A 69 -5.01 2.49 10.30
N LYS A 70 -3.75 2.37 10.70
CA LYS A 70 -3.16 1.16 11.24
C LYS A 70 -2.99 1.28 12.75
N ILE A 71 -3.39 0.25 13.48
CA ILE A 71 -2.96 -0.06 14.85
C ILE A 71 -1.66 -0.85 14.73
N VAL A 72 -0.55 -0.22 15.10
CA VAL A 72 0.81 -0.78 15.01
C VAL A 72 1.01 -1.82 16.11
N ASP A 73 0.63 -1.50 17.34
CA ASP A 73 0.75 -2.40 18.48
C ASP A 73 -0.18 -1.95 19.62
N VAL A 74 -0.56 -2.90 20.48
CA VAL A 74 -1.32 -2.68 21.71
C VAL A 74 -0.61 -3.37 22.87
N PHE A 75 -0.06 -2.58 23.78
CA PHE A 75 0.44 -3.06 25.06
C PHE A 75 -0.71 -2.96 26.08
N ALA A 76 -1.08 -4.07 26.72
CA ALA A 76 -2.15 -4.09 27.71
C ALA A 76 -1.85 -5.07 28.85
N ASP A 77 -2.24 -4.71 30.07
CA ASP A 77 -2.08 -5.56 31.26
C ASP A 77 -3.11 -6.70 31.31
N THR A 78 -4.30 -6.49 30.72
CA THR A 78 -5.43 -7.41 30.74
C THR A 78 -6.15 -7.43 29.40
N ASP A 79 -6.88 -8.52 29.15
CA ASP A 79 -7.72 -8.69 27.97
C ASP A 79 -8.82 -7.60 27.85
N GLU A 80 -9.37 -7.14 28.98
CA GLU A 80 -10.34 -6.05 29.02
C GLU A 80 -9.70 -4.71 28.61
N ALA A 81 -8.51 -4.41 29.14
CA ALA A 81 -7.77 -3.21 28.76
C ALA A 81 -7.32 -3.25 27.29
N PHE A 82 -6.96 -4.43 26.76
CA PHE A 82 -6.69 -4.63 25.34
C PHE A 82 -7.91 -4.30 24.48
N ARG A 83 -9.09 -4.85 24.84
CA ARG A 83 -10.36 -4.57 24.14
C ARG A 83 -10.67 -3.07 24.11
N ASP A 84 -10.59 -2.40 25.26
CA ASP A 84 -10.88 -0.98 25.37
C ASP A 84 -9.89 -0.13 24.57
N ALA A 85 -8.61 -0.51 24.56
CA ALA A 85 -7.57 0.20 23.80
C ALA A 85 -7.78 0.07 22.28
N VAL A 86 -8.09 -1.12 21.77
CA VAL A 86 -8.44 -1.33 20.35
C VAL A 86 -9.71 -0.56 19.99
N ALA A 87 -10.76 -0.65 20.81
CA ALA A 87 -12.01 0.08 20.55
C ALA A 87 -11.80 1.60 20.53
N ALA A 88 -10.98 2.13 21.43
CA ALA A 88 -10.61 3.54 21.47
C ALA A 88 -9.80 3.96 20.23
N ALA A 89 -8.85 3.14 19.78
CA ALA A 89 -8.08 3.39 18.56
C ALA A 89 -8.96 3.38 17.30
N VAL A 90 -9.94 2.47 17.22
CA VAL A 90 -10.95 2.43 16.13
C VAL A 90 -11.81 3.69 16.12
N ALA A 91 -12.12 4.26 17.29
CA ALA A 91 -12.95 5.46 17.44
C ALA A 91 -12.19 6.78 17.25
N ASP A 92 -10.85 6.79 17.35
CA ASP A 92 -10.06 8.02 17.22
C ASP A 92 -10.22 8.64 15.82
N ARG A 93 -10.53 9.93 15.80
CA ARG A 93 -10.62 10.77 14.60
C ARG A 93 -9.83 12.06 14.75
N GLY A 94 -9.05 12.21 15.83
CA GLY A 94 -8.31 13.44 16.11
C GLY A 94 -7.17 13.74 15.11
N PHE A 95 -6.83 12.79 14.24
CA PHE A 95 -5.87 12.97 13.15
C PHE A 95 -6.49 13.46 11.84
N VAL A 96 -7.83 13.50 11.72
CA VAL A 96 -8.50 13.79 10.45
C VAL A 96 -8.21 15.24 10.02
N SER A 97 -7.76 15.40 8.79
CA SER A 97 -7.41 16.69 8.17
C SER A 97 -7.51 16.60 6.64
N ASP A 98 -7.24 17.70 5.93
CA ASP A 98 -7.25 17.73 4.46
C ASP A 98 -6.28 16.72 3.82
N THR A 99 -5.16 16.43 4.50
CA THR A 99 -4.16 15.44 4.06
C THR A 99 -4.32 14.09 4.76
N ARG A 100 -5.33 13.92 5.62
CA ARG A 100 -5.59 12.72 6.40
C ARG A 100 -7.08 12.46 6.44
N PRO A 101 -7.66 11.91 5.37
CA PRO A 101 -9.09 11.70 5.26
C PRO A 101 -9.59 10.73 6.33
N GLU A 102 -10.90 10.74 6.58
CA GLU A 102 -11.51 9.79 7.51
C GLU A 102 -11.25 8.35 7.05
N PRO A 103 -10.85 7.43 7.97
CA PRO A 103 -10.59 6.06 7.57
C PRO A 103 -11.89 5.34 7.21
N ILE A 104 -11.84 4.55 6.14
CA ILE A 104 -12.87 3.56 5.81
C ILE A 104 -12.41 2.13 6.17
N VAL A 105 -11.13 1.97 6.49
CA VAL A 105 -10.55 0.74 7.04
C VAL A 105 -9.64 1.07 8.21
N ILE A 106 -9.80 0.30 9.29
CA ILE A 106 -8.82 0.23 10.38
C ILE A 106 -8.10 -1.10 10.24
N LYS A 107 -6.78 -1.06 10.17
CA LYS A 107 -5.93 -2.26 10.13
C LYS A 107 -5.28 -2.47 11.49
N PHE A 108 -5.01 -3.72 11.83
CA PHE A 108 -4.26 -4.11 13.00
C PHE A 108 -3.08 -4.97 12.56
N GLU A 109 -1.89 -4.63 13.06
CA GLU A 109 -0.65 -5.34 12.78
C GLU A 109 -0.32 -6.30 13.94
N GLU A 110 -0.32 -7.59 13.65
CA GLU A 110 0.24 -8.61 14.55
C GLU A 110 1.72 -8.79 14.19
N HIS A 111 2.59 -8.73 15.20
CA HIS A 111 4.02 -8.94 15.06
C HIS A 111 4.46 -10.22 15.78
N PRO A 112 4.44 -11.40 15.14
CA PRO A 112 4.71 -12.66 15.83
C PRO A 112 6.07 -12.72 16.55
N GLY A 113 7.08 -12.00 16.05
CA GLY A 113 8.42 -11.96 16.65
C GLY A 113 8.61 -10.93 17.77
N ALA A 114 7.79 -9.87 17.83
CA ALA A 114 7.98 -8.75 18.76
C ALA A 114 6.83 -8.61 19.78
N ALA A 115 5.60 -8.76 19.31
CA ALA A 115 4.36 -8.63 20.08
C ALA A 115 3.31 -9.64 19.56
N PRO A 116 3.50 -10.95 19.82
CA PRO A 116 2.57 -11.96 19.34
C PRO A 116 1.19 -11.81 19.99
N LEU A 117 0.13 -12.03 19.20
CA LEU A 117 -1.22 -12.10 19.74
C LEU A 117 -1.44 -13.41 20.51
N THR A 118 -2.16 -13.32 21.62
CA THR A 118 -2.74 -14.48 22.30
C THR A 118 -4.02 -14.90 21.58
N GLU A 119 -4.50 -16.12 21.84
CA GLU A 119 -5.79 -16.59 21.34
C GLU A 119 -6.94 -15.68 21.78
N ALA A 120 -6.94 -15.26 23.06
CA ALA A 120 -7.92 -14.31 23.60
C ALA A 120 -7.89 -12.96 22.90
N HIS A 121 -6.71 -12.40 22.59
CA HIS A 121 -6.62 -11.15 21.84
C HIS A 121 -7.14 -11.29 20.41
N ALA A 122 -6.87 -12.42 19.74
CA ALA A 122 -7.40 -12.70 18.40
C ALA A 122 -8.94 -12.81 18.41
N GLU A 123 -9.51 -13.46 19.42
CA GLU A 123 -10.97 -13.51 19.64
C GLU A 123 -11.55 -12.11 19.87
N ILE A 124 -10.89 -11.27 20.68
CA ILE A 124 -11.30 -9.88 20.91
C ILE A 124 -11.28 -9.07 19.61
N LEU A 125 -10.25 -9.22 18.76
CA LEU A 125 -10.20 -8.56 17.46
C LEU A 125 -11.39 -8.99 16.58
N ALA A 126 -11.68 -10.29 16.53
CA ALA A 126 -12.82 -10.82 15.79
C ALA A 126 -14.17 -10.27 16.32
N ASP A 127 -14.36 -10.22 17.64
CA ASP A 127 -15.54 -9.62 18.29
C ASP A 127 -15.69 -8.13 17.95
N LEU A 128 -14.57 -7.41 17.84
CA LEU A 128 -14.53 -6.01 17.43
C LEU A 128 -14.71 -5.84 15.91
N GLY A 129 -14.87 -6.93 15.16
CA GLY A 129 -15.17 -6.94 13.73
C GLY A 129 -13.94 -6.83 12.84
N PHE A 130 -12.74 -7.13 13.35
CA PHE A 130 -11.56 -7.35 12.52
C PHE A 130 -11.59 -8.75 11.92
N VAL A 131 -11.15 -8.85 10.66
CA VAL A 131 -11.00 -10.12 9.95
C VAL A 131 -9.53 -10.31 9.62
N ARG A 132 -9.00 -11.51 9.83
CA ARG A 132 -7.62 -11.84 9.48
C ARG A 132 -7.42 -11.76 7.96
N ASP A 133 -6.46 -10.97 7.52
CA ASP A 133 -6.12 -10.83 6.10
C ASP A 133 -5.42 -12.09 5.57
N VAL A 134 -5.45 -12.30 4.25
CA VAL A 134 -4.70 -13.39 3.63
C VAL A 134 -3.21 -13.10 3.75
N ASP A 135 -2.40 -14.11 4.02
CA ASP A 135 -0.94 -13.95 4.06
C ASP A 135 -0.42 -13.49 2.69
N PRO A 136 0.46 -12.47 2.66
CA PRO A 136 1.05 -11.99 1.42
C PRO A 136 2.00 -13.03 0.83
N VAL A 137 2.35 -12.83 -0.43
CA VAL A 137 3.43 -13.60 -1.05
C VAL A 137 4.76 -13.20 -0.39
N PRO A 138 5.61 -14.17 0.00
CA PRO A 138 6.94 -13.86 0.55
C PRO A 138 7.80 -13.08 -0.44
N SER A 139 8.16 -11.84 -0.07
CA SER A 139 8.96 -10.91 -0.86
C SER A 139 9.83 -9.98 0.00
N VAL A 140 9.29 -8.92 0.60
CA VAL A 140 9.97 -8.02 1.55
C VAL A 140 9.95 -8.62 2.95
N GLU A 141 10.81 -8.12 3.85
CA GLU A 141 10.95 -8.73 5.19
C GLU A 141 9.61 -8.90 5.90
N SER A 142 8.73 -7.89 5.88
CA SER A 142 7.44 -7.95 6.59
C SER A 142 6.48 -9.04 6.10
N THR A 143 6.70 -9.57 4.89
CA THR A 143 5.91 -10.67 4.31
C THR A 143 6.50 -12.06 4.57
N ARG A 144 7.73 -12.13 5.09
CA ARG A 144 8.48 -13.40 5.25
C ARG A 144 8.32 -13.95 6.66
N PRO A 145 7.72 -15.13 6.86
CA PRO A 145 7.65 -15.76 8.17
C PRO A 145 9.03 -15.93 8.80
N GLY A 146 9.18 -15.48 10.05
CA GLY A 146 10.43 -15.60 10.81
C GLY A 146 11.43 -14.45 10.61
N SER A 147 11.15 -13.48 9.74
CA SER A 147 11.92 -12.23 9.69
C SER A 147 11.65 -11.37 10.93
N ALA A 148 12.54 -10.40 11.20
CA ALA A 148 12.42 -9.51 12.36
C ALA A 148 11.16 -8.61 12.28
N THR A 149 10.77 -8.20 11.09
CA THR A 149 9.64 -7.30 10.82
C THR A 149 8.40 -8.03 10.30
N HIS A 150 8.39 -9.38 10.32
CA HIS A 150 7.26 -10.19 9.88
C HIS A 150 5.97 -9.73 10.53
N ALA A 151 4.98 -9.44 9.69
CA ALA A 151 3.70 -8.89 10.10
C ALA A 151 2.55 -9.75 9.56
N ARG A 152 1.47 -9.77 10.32
CA ARG A 152 0.19 -10.35 9.96
C ARG A 152 -0.89 -9.27 10.06
N GLY A 153 -1.68 -9.10 9.01
CA GLY A 153 -2.71 -8.07 8.93
C GLY A 153 -4.07 -8.54 9.41
N TRP A 154 -4.79 -7.67 10.11
CA TRP A 154 -6.22 -7.81 10.33
C TRP A 154 -6.92 -6.54 9.88
N SER A 155 -8.02 -6.65 9.16
CA SER A 155 -8.74 -5.49 8.62
C SER A 155 -10.16 -5.40 9.17
N LYS A 156 -10.55 -4.20 9.62
CA LYS A 156 -11.91 -3.81 9.97
C LYS A 156 -12.37 -2.71 9.01
N TRP A 157 -13.19 -3.08 8.03
CA TRP A 157 -13.85 -2.12 7.14
C TRP A 157 -15.02 -1.45 7.89
N LEU A 158 -15.08 -0.12 7.87
CA LEU A 158 -16.09 0.68 8.58
C LEU A 158 -17.37 0.90 7.76
N GLY A 159 -17.57 0.06 6.75
CA GLY A 159 -18.67 0.10 5.80
C GLY A 159 -18.57 -1.10 4.84
N ALA A 160 -18.70 -0.84 3.54
CA ALA A 160 -18.43 -1.86 2.53
C ALA A 160 -16.94 -2.27 2.56
N ALA A 161 -16.68 -3.53 2.22
CA ALA A 161 -15.34 -4.10 2.08
C ALA A 161 -15.06 -4.43 0.61
N PRO A 162 -13.78 -4.53 0.19
CA PRO A 162 -13.42 -4.87 -1.18
C PRO A 162 -14.00 -6.22 -1.56
N THR A 163 -14.67 -6.25 -2.71
CA THR A 163 -15.18 -7.48 -3.33
C THR A 163 -14.11 -8.14 -4.20
N ARG A 164 -13.13 -7.36 -4.67
CA ARG A 164 -11.98 -7.84 -5.45
C ARG A 164 -10.70 -7.58 -4.67
N ARG A 165 -9.86 -8.61 -4.62
CA ARG A 165 -8.57 -8.59 -3.92
C ARG A 165 -7.44 -8.95 -4.87
N ALA A 166 -6.28 -8.35 -4.65
CA ALA A 166 -5.03 -8.72 -5.31
C ALA A 166 -4.09 -9.35 -4.26
N PRO A 167 -3.52 -10.55 -4.52
CA PRO A 167 -2.45 -11.08 -3.67
C PRO A 167 -1.31 -10.06 -3.57
N TYR A 168 -0.93 -9.72 -2.34
CA TYR A 168 0.09 -8.71 -2.13
C TYR A 168 1.50 -9.29 -2.33
N TYR A 169 2.33 -8.56 -3.07
CA TYR A 169 3.76 -8.79 -3.21
C TYR A 169 4.46 -7.43 -3.12
N GLY A 170 5.30 -7.22 -2.11
CA GLY A 170 6.11 -6.00 -1.99
C GLY A 170 7.34 -6.08 -2.90
N GLN A 171 7.73 -4.98 -3.55
CA GLN A 171 8.91 -4.94 -4.40
C GLN A 171 10.19 -5.14 -3.58
N THR A 172 11.16 -5.86 -4.15
CA THR A 172 12.41 -6.22 -3.45
C THR A 172 13.59 -5.35 -3.85
N THR A 173 13.38 -4.39 -4.75
CA THR A 173 14.39 -3.43 -5.23
C THR A 173 13.78 -2.05 -5.44
N ASP A 174 14.58 -1.00 -5.59
CA ASP A 174 14.11 0.38 -5.74
C ASP A 174 13.45 0.70 -7.09
N VAL A 175 13.48 -0.24 -8.05
CA VAL A 175 13.19 0.06 -9.46
C VAL A 175 12.15 -0.85 -10.11
N THR A 176 11.58 -1.77 -9.34
CA THR A 176 10.74 -2.87 -9.84
C THR A 176 9.24 -2.64 -9.65
N CYS A 177 8.81 -1.48 -9.15
CA CYS A 177 7.40 -1.15 -8.88
C CYS A 177 6.43 -1.49 -10.02
N GLY A 178 6.76 -1.13 -11.27
CA GLY A 178 5.93 -1.44 -12.44
C GLY A 178 5.81 -2.94 -12.70
N ALA A 179 6.92 -3.67 -12.59
CA ALA A 179 6.92 -5.12 -12.75
C ALA A 179 6.07 -5.80 -11.67
N VAL A 180 6.20 -5.35 -10.42
CA VAL A 180 5.44 -5.89 -9.29
C VAL A 180 3.95 -5.60 -9.39
N THR A 181 3.57 -4.39 -9.83
CA THR A 181 2.18 -4.02 -10.12
C THR A 181 1.54 -4.99 -11.12
N SER A 182 2.27 -5.33 -12.19
CA SER A 182 1.81 -6.31 -13.18
C SER A 182 1.73 -7.72 -12.58
N LEU A 183 2.73 -8.14 -11.81
CA LEU A 183 2.76 -9.47 -11.19
C LEU A 183 1.64 -9.65 -10.16
N MET A 184 1.33 -8.65 -9.34
CA MET A 184 0.17 -8.69 -8.43
C MET A 184 -1.14 -8.87 -9.20
N MET A 185 -1.32 -8.15 -10.32
CA MET A 185 -2.47 -8.33 -11.21
C MET A 185 -2.53 -9.76 -11.74
N PHE A 186 -1.42 -10.29 -12.26
CA PHE A 186 -1.36 -11.66 -12.80
C PHE A 186 -1.66 -12.73 -11.76
N GLU A 187 -1.15 -12.59 -10.55
CA GLU A 187 -1.42 -13.53 -9.46
C GLU A 187 -2.89 -13.49 -9.05
N GLY A 188 -3.50 -12.30 -8.96
CA GLY A 188 -4.94 -12.13 -8.80
C GLY A 188 -5.77 -12.65 -9.99
N ALA A 189 -5.14 -12.82 -11.15
CA ALA A 189 -5.72 -13.43 -12.35
C ALA A 189 -5.54 -14.96 -12.42
N GLY A 190 -4.88 -15.57 -11.43
CA GLY A 190 -4.67 -17.01 -11.38
C GLY A 190 -3.41 -17.50 -12.08
N LEU A 191 -2.45 -16.62 -12.39
CA LEU A 191 -1.13 -17.04 -12.90
C LEU A 191 -0.46 -18.02 -11.92
N THR A 192 -0.67 -17.84 -10.61
CA THR A 192 -0.25 -18.73 -9.50
C THR A 192 1.21 -19.17 -9.60
N LYS A 193 2.10 -18.25 -9.98
CA LYS A 193 3.51 -18.58 -10.14
C LYS A 193 4.22 -18.40 -8.81
N PHE A 194 3.94 -17.34 -8.06
CA PHE A 194 4.57 -17.13 -6.77
C PHE A 194 4.36 -18.29 -5.80
N GLY A 195 5.39 -18.54 -4.99
CA GLY A 195 5.42 -19.64 -4.01
C GLY A 195 6.01 -19.20 -2.68
N ALA A 196 6.33 -20.18 -1.82
CA ALA A 196 6.88 -19.92 -0.49
C ALA A 196 8.35 -19.46 -0.50
N ASP A 197 9.07 -19.65 -1.61
CA ASP A 197 10.48 -19.27 -1.76
C ASP A 197 10.60 -17.83 -2.26
N GLY A 198 11.00 -16.93 -1.36
CA GLY A 198 11.16 -15.50 -1.65
C GLY A 198 12.23 -15.20 -2.69
N ASP A 199 13.31 -15.99 -2.79
CA ASP A 199 14.39 -15.75 -3.74
C ASP A 199 13.96 -16.17 -5.17
N ALA A 200 13.17 -17.24 -5.27
CA ALA A 200 12.52 -17.63 -6.50
C ALA A 200 11.49 -16.59 -6.96
N ASN A 201 10.75 -15.99 -6.02
CA ASN A 201 9.81 -14.91 -6.35
C ASN A 201 10.54 -13.63 -6.79
N GLN A 202 11.62 -13.23 -6.11
CA GLN A 202 12.47 -12.11 -6.53
C GLN A 202 13.06 -12.33 -7.92
N SER A 203 13.46 -13.57 -8.24
CA SER A 203 13.96 -13.89 -9.58
C SER A 203 12.91 -13.64 -10.68
N ARG A 204 11.62 -13.85 -10.39
CA ARG A 204 10.52 -13.55 -11.32
C ARG A 204 10.26 -12.06 -11.45
N GLU A 205 10.27 -11.34 -10.34
CA GLU A 205 10.22 -9.87 -10.32
C GLU A 205 11.29 -9.27 -11.24
N LEU A 206 12.56 -9.66 -11.05
CA LEU A 206 13.68 -9.19 -11.86
C LEU A 206 13.56 -9.63 -13.33
N SER A 207 13.05 -10.83 -13.60
CA SER A 207 12.84 -11.32 -14.95
C SER A 207 11.78 -10.51 -15.70
N PHE A 208 10.68 -10.14 -15.03
CA PHE A 208 9.64 -9.31 -15.62
C PHE A 208 10.15 -7.88 -15.83
N TRP A 209 10.80 -7.30 -14.80
CA TRP A 209 11.38 -5.97 -14.88
C TRP A 209 12.36 -5.82 -16.05
N ARG A 210 13.24 -6.80 -16.28
CA ARG A 210 14.17 -6.79 -17.42
C ARG A 210 13.50 -6.71 -18.79
N ARG A 211 12.24 -7.17 -18.92
CA ARG A 211 11.45 -7.06 -20.16
C ARG A 211 10.71 -5.72 -20.27
N ALA A 212 10.33 -5.13 -19.14
CA ALA A 212 9.47 -3.94 -19.08
C ALA A 212 10.25 -2.61 -18.96
N THR A 213 11.48 -2.64 -18.45
CA THR A 213 12.25 -1.45 -18.09
C THR A 213 12.93 -0.78 -19.29
N ASN A 214 13.03 0.55 -19.24
CA ASN A 214 13.91 1.35 -20.09
C ASN A 214 15.16 1.84 -19.31
N MET A 215 15.52 1.14 -18.23
CA MET A 215 16.67 1.37 -17.35
C MET A 215 16.63 2.69 -16.55
N PRO A 216 16.24 2.72 -15.27
CA PRO A 216 15.62 1.63 -14.53
C PRO A 216 14.09 1.70 -14.51
N ALA A 217 13.49 2.84 -14.91
CA ALA A 217 12.05 3.03 -14.91
C ALA A 217 11.34 2.15 -15.95
N CYS A 218 10.17 1.62 -15.57
CA CYS A 218 9.20 1.07 -16.51
C CYS A 218 8.26 2.20 -16.92
N GLU A 219 8.39 2.73 -18.13
CA GLU A 219 7.43 3.73 -18.63
C GLU A 219 6.13 3.08 -19.13
N PRO A 220 5.03 3.86 -19.26
CA PRO A 220 3.69 3.30 -19.47
C PRO A 220 3.57 2.34 -20.66
N VAL A 221 4.21 2.63 -21.80
CA VAL A 221 4.07 1.82 -23.02
C VAL A 221 4.86 0.51 -22.89
N GLY A 222 6.12 0.57 -22.47
CA GLY A 222 6.97 -0.60 -22.24
C GLY A 222 6.39 -1.56 -21.20
N LEU A 223 5.81 -1.01 -20.12
CA LEU A 223 5.12 -1.81 -19.11
C LEU A 223 3.86 -2.51 -19.68
N ALA A 224 3.05 -1.80 -20.46
CA ALA A 224 1.89 -2.37 -21.13
C ALA A 224 2.27 -3.45 -22.15
N VAL A 225 3.35 -3.25 -22.93
CA VAL A 225 3.88 -4.25 -23.87
C VAL A 225 4.30 -5.51 -23.12
N ALA A 226 5.14 -5.41 -22.09
CA ALA A 226 5.60 -6.56 -21.32
C ALA A 226 4.44 -7.32 -20.63
N THR A 227 3.39 -6.59 -20.25
CA THR A 227 2.14 -7.16 -19.73
C THR A 227 1.35 -7.89 -20.82
N ALA A 228 1.19 -7.31 -22.01
CA ALA A 228 0.50 -7.95 -23.13
C ALA A 228 1.20 -9.23 -23.59
N GLU A 229 2.54 -9.22 -23.64
CA GLU A 229 3.35 -10.39 -23.93
C GLU A 229 3.13 -11.50 -22.90
N GLU A 230 3.12 -11.17 -21.62
CA GLU A 230 2.90 -12.14 -20.54
C GLU A 230 1.48 -12.73 -20.58
N ILE A 231 0.45 -11.89 -20.82
CA ILE A 231 -0.94 -12.36 -21.03
C ILE A 231 -0.97 -13.38 -22.18
N THR A 232 -0.34 -13.06 -23.31
CA THR A 232 -0.32 -13.92 -24.49
C THR A 232 0.44 -15.22 -24.24
N ALA A 233 1.59 -15.14 -23.59
CA ALA A 233 2.46 -16.30 -23.32
C ALA A 233 1.85 -17.27 -22.29
N THR A 234 1.13 -16.74 -21.30
CA THR A 234 0.58 -17.54 -20.20
C THR A 234 -0.87 -17.97 -20.42
N GLY A 235 -1.59 -17.30 -21.33
CA GLY A 235 -3.01 -17.55 -21.57
C GLY A 235 -3.91 -17.13 -20.41
N VAL A 236 -3.43 -16.26 -19.52
CA VAL A 236 -4.23 -15.68 -18.44
C VAL A 236 -5.44 -14.96 -19.02
N THR A 237 -6.63 -15.19 -18.44
CA THR A 237 -7.89 -14.60 -18.93
C THR A 237 -7.96 -13.11 -18.56
N ARG A 238 -7.36 -12.28 -19.40
CA ARG A 238 -7.37 -10.82 -19.38
C ARG A 238 -7.43 -10.28 -20.81
N GLY A 239 -8.05 -9.11 -20.97
CA GLY A 239 -7.98 -8.35 -22.22
C GLY A 239 -6.57 -7.81 -22.45
N LEU A 240 -6.29 -7.40 -23.69
CA LEU A 240 -5.05 -6.66 -23.97
C LEU A 240 -5.03 -5.34 -23.18
N PRO A 241 -3.87 -4.95 -22.64
CA PRO A 241 -3.74 -3.67 -21.96
C PRO A 241 -3.93 -2.53 -22.96
N ARG A 242 -4.47 -1.41 -22.46
CA ARG A 242 -4.48 -0.12 -23.16
C ARG A 242 -3.82 0.93 -22.29
N VAL A 243 -3.13 1.88 -22.91
CA VAL A 243 -2.43 2.99 -22.24
C VAL A 243 -3.21 4.27 -22.46
N ILE A 244 -3.50 5.01 -21.39
CA ILE A 244 -3.98 6.38 -21.46
C ILE A 244 -2.89 7.26 -20.88
N LEU A 245 -2.27 8.09 -21.72
CA LEU A 245 -1.13 8.93 -21.36
C LEU A 245 -1.36 10.35 -21.85
N SER A 246 -1.39 11.32 -20.93
CA SER A 246 -1.69 12.71 -21.31
C SER A 246 -0.54 13.46 -21.97
N ALA A 247 0.70 12.98 -21.81
CA ALA A 247 1.86 13.55 -22.48
C ALA A 247 1.81 13.22 -23.98
N GLU A 248 2.12 14.19 -24.84
CA GLU A 248 2.25 13.98 -26.29
C GLU A 248 3.58 13.29 -26.65
N ASP A 249 4.63 13.59 -25.87
CA ASP A 249 5.98 13.09 -26.09
C ASP A 249 6.29 11.84 -25.23
N LEU A 250 7.57 11.48 -25.21
CA LEU A 250 8.14 10.45 -24.33
C LEU A 250 8.24 10.97 -22.90
N VAL A 251 8.16 10.06 -21.93
CA VAL A 251 7.99 10.40 -20.50
C VAL A 251 9.06 9.76 -19.63
N LEU A 252 9.22 10.22 -18.39
CA LEU A 252 10.23 9.72 -17.44
C LEU A 252 11.67 9.89 -17.96
N LEU A 253 11.92 11.00 -18.68
CA LEU A 253 13.22 11.36 -19.24
C LEU A 253 13.85 12.60 -18.57
N GLU A 254 13.09 13.27 -17.71
CA GLU A 254 13.37 14.56 -17.08
C GLU A 254 14.67 14.50 -16.27
N TRP A 255 14.88 13.42 -15.53
CA TRP A 255 16.09 13.19 -14.74
C TRP A 255 17.36 12.94 -15.57
N TYR A 256 17.22 12.79 -16.89
CA TYR A 256 18.34 12.55 -17.82
C TYR A 256 18.55 13.71 -18.79
N ALA A 257 17.85 14.83 -18.63
CA ALA A 257 17.89 15.95 -19.55
C ALA A 257 19.32 16.53 -19.74
N ASP A 258 20.17 16.45 -18.71
CA ASP A 258 21.56 16.88 -18.71
C ASP A 258 22.56 15.79 -19.13
N GLN A 259 22.07 14.58 -19.48
CA GLN A 259 22.85 13.41 -19.85
C GLN A 259 22.49 12.93 -21.27
N PRO A 260 23.02 13.56 -22.34
CA PRO A 260 22.55 13.32 -23.72
C PRO A 260 22.69 11.89 -24.24
N HIS A 261 23.57 11.08 -23.64
CA HIS A 261 23.72 9.67 -24.01
C HIS A 261 22.66 8.80 -23.33
N GLU A 262 22.45 9.01 -22.03
CA GLU A 262 21.41 8.33 -21.24
C GLU A 262 20.00 8.68 -21.73
N TYR A 263 19.77 9.95 -22.07
CA TYR A 263 18.52 10.43 -22.65
C TYR A 263 18.22 9.75 -24.00
N ARG A 264 19.17 9.82 -24.94
CA ARG A 264 18.99 9.22 -26.29
C ARG A 264 18.79 7.71 -26.24
N LEU A 265 19.46 7.03 -25.31
CA LEU A 265 19.26 5.59 -25.10
C LEU A 265 17.81 5.30 -24.69
N ARG A 266 17.28 6.01 -23.69
CA ARG A 266 15.90 5.83 -23.21
C ARG A 266 14.86 6.25 -24.24
N GLU A 267 15.13 7.30 -24.99
CA GLU A 267 14.31 7.69 -26.13
C GLU A 267 14.20 6.55 -27.15
N GLN A 268 15.33 5.93 -27.52
CA GLN A 268 15.32 4.80 -28.44
C GLN A 268 14.54 3.62 -27.88
N LEU A 269 14.74 3.27 -26.60
CA LEU A 269 14.02 2.18 -25.96
C LEU A 269 12.50 2.42 -25.92
N GLN A 270 12.04 3.63 -25.61
CA GLN A 270 10.61 3.97 -25.66
C GLN A 270 10.03 3.91 -27.07
N ARG A 271 10.79 4.36 -28.09
CA ARG A 271 10.39 4.21 -29.50
C ARG A 271 10.28 2.75 -29.90
N ASP A 272 11.07 1.87 -29.30
CA ASP A 272 10.99 0.42 -29.52
C ASP A 272 9.74 -0.16 -28.86
N SER A 273 9.43 0.24 -27.62
CA SER A 273 8.16 -0.08 -26.94
C SER A 273 6.94 0.34 -27.76
N GLN A 274 6.93 1.54 -28.33
CA GLN A 274 5.83 2.01 -29.18
C GLN A 274 5.63 1.17 -30.44
N ARG A 275 6.72 0.66 -31.04
CA ARG A 275 6.62 -0.26 -32.19
C ARG A 275 6.07 -1.61 -31.77
N ALA A 276 6.54 -2.15 -30.66
CA ALA A 276 6.03 -3.40 -30.09
C ALA A 276 4.55 -3.30 -29.71
N ALA A 277 4.13 -2.18 -29.10
CA ALA A 277 2.73 -1.91 -28.77
C ALA A 277 1.83 -1.99 -30.02
N LYS A 278 2.26 -1.36 -31.12
CA LYS A 278 1.55 -1.41 -32.40
C LYS A 278 1.47 -2.84 -32.97
N GLU A 279 2.54 -3.62 -32.86
CA GLU A 279 2.58 -5.01 -33.34
C GLU A 279 1.68 -5.94 -32.53
N LEU A 280 1.59 -5.72 -31.21
CA LEU A 280 0.74 -6.48 -30.29
C LEU A 280 -0.71 -6.01 -30.25
N GLY A 281 -1.03 -4.85 -30.83
CA GLY A 281 -2.37 -4.25 -30.78
C GLY A 281 -2.70 -3.58 -29.44
N VAL A 282 -1.68 -3.16 -28.67
CA VAL A 282 -1.84 -2.34 -27.46
C VAL A 282 -2.21 -0.92 -27.87
N GLU A 283 -3.40 -0.48 -27.48
CA GLU A 283 -3.90 0.85 -27.79
C GLU A 283 -3.24 1.91 -26.91
N ILE A 284 -2.93 3.08 -27.48
CA ILE A 284 -2.36 4.23 -26.78
C ILE A 284 -3.23 5.45 -27.05
N GLU A 285 -3.93 5.93 -26.03
CA GLU A 285 -4.74 7.14 -26.04
C GLU A 285 -3.94 8.31 -25.48
N ARG A 286 -3.90 9.44 -26.21
CA ARG A 286 -3.20 10.66 -25.81
C ARG A 286 -4.18 11.69 -25.24
N ARG A 287 -4.44 11.63 -23.94
CA ARG A 287 -5.34 12.55 -23.24
C ARG A 287 -5.17 12.50 -21.72
N TRP A 288 -5.64 13.55 -21.06
CA TRP A 288 -5.86 13.53 -19.61
C TRP A 288 -7.08 12.67 -19.28
N VAL A 289 -6.89 11.63 -18.48
CA VAL A 289 -8.00 10.81 -17.95
C VAL A 289 -8.42 11.34 -16.58
N PRO A 290 -9.69 11.77 -16.39
CA PRO A 290 -10.18 12.19 -15.08
C PRO A 290 -10.26 11.01 -14.11
N VAL A 291 -10.18 11.26 -12.80
CA VAL A 291 -10.17 10.18 -11.79
C VAL A 291 -11.50 9.44 -11.76
N GLU A 292 -12.60 10.12 -12.05
CA GLU A 292 -13.93 9.54 -12.14
C GLU A 292 -13.98 8.45 -13.21
N GLU A 293 -13.34 8.68 -14.36
CA GLU A 293 -13.25 7.66 -15.42
C GLU A 293 -12.35 6.49 -15.00
N ILE A 294 -11.24 6.74 -14.29
CA ILE A 294 -10.42 5.67 -13.71
C ILE A 294 -11.26 4.80 -12.76
N ALA A 295 -12.05 5.44 -11.90
CA ALA A 295 -12.92 4.74 -10.96
C ALA A 295 -14.02 3.95 -11.65
N GLU A 296 -14.61 4.47 -12.73
CA GLU A 296 -15.57 3.73 -13.57
C GLU A 296 -14.92 2.48 -14.18
N LEU A 297 -13.72 2.60 -14.75
CA LEU A 297 -13.01 1.46 -15.34
C LEU A 297 -12.69 0.37 -14.31
N VAL A 298 -12.29 0.78 -13.10
CA VAL A 298 -12.13 -0.14 -11.99
C VAL A 298 -13.49 -0.73 -11.59
N ALA A 299 -14.55 0.06 -11.46
CA ALA A 299 -15.89 -0.43 -11.11
C ALA A 299 -16.41 -1.49 -12.10
N GLU A 300 -16.14 -1.30 -13.40
CA GLU A 300 -16.45 -2.24 -14.49
C GLU A 300 -15.62 -3.52 -14.45
N GLY A 301 -14.62 -3.57 -13.55
CA GLY A 301 -13.83 -4.74 -13.25
C GLY A 301 -12.43 -4.72 -13.85
N SER A 302 -11.97 -3.62 -14.46
CA SER A 302 -10.59 -3.56 -14.95
C SER A 302 -9.59 -3.51 -13.79
N ASP A 303 -8.43 -4.15 -13.98
CA ASP A 303 -7.25 -3.92 -13.15
C ASP A 303 -6.51 -2.71 -13.75
N VAL A 304 -6.26 -1.66 -12.95
CA VAL A 304 -5.71 -0.39 -13.46
C VAL A 304 -4.39 -0.05 -12.80
N PHE A 305 -3.36 0.18 -13.59
CA PHE A 305 -2.03 0.58 -13.11
C PHE A 305 -1.93 2.10 -13.17
N LEU A 306 -1.59 2.72 -12.06
CA LEU A 306 -1.48 4.17 -11.93
C LEU A 306 -0.01 4.55 -11.79
N LEU A 307 0.47 5.41 -12.68
CA LEU A 307 1.73 6.12 -12.48
C LEU A 307 1.49 7.26 -11.51
N ILE A 308 2.19 7.25 -10.39
CA ILE A 308 2.07 8.23 -9.32
C ILE A 308 3.41 8.92 -9.04
N ASP A 309 3.32 10.15 -8.52
CA ASP A 309 4.36 10.77 -7.73
C ASP A 309 4.23 10.26 -6.29
N LEU A 310 5.32 9.71 -5.75
CA LEU A 310 5.33 9.12 -4.42
C LEU A 310 5.56 10.20 -3.32
N ASP A 311 5.92 11.43 -3.70
CA ASP A 311 6.27 12.52 -2.78
C ASP A 311 5.12 12.91 -1.85
N PRO A 312 3.88 13.09 -2.33
CA PRO A 312 2.77 13.42 -1.43
C PRO A 312 2.47 12.32 -0.40
N LEU A 313 2.85 11.07 -0.70
CA LEU A 313 2.62 9.94 0.18
C LEU A 313 3.76 9.79 1.19
N ILE A 314 5.02 9.78 0.74
CA ILE A 314 6.16 9.38 1.59
C ILE A 314 7.34 10.36 1.57
N GLY A 315 7.25 11.48 0.84
CA GLY A 315 8.34 12.44 0.69
C GLY A 315 9.47 12.01 -0.25
N ASP A 316 9.19 11.10 -1.20
CA ASP A 316 10.10 10.68 -2.26
C ASP A 316 9.52 11.02 -3.65
N PRO A 317 10.14 11.91 -4.45
CA PRO A 317 9.63 12.33 -5.76
C PRO A 317 9.80 11.29 -6.90
N THR A 318 10.06 10.04 -6.55
CA THR A 318 10.25 8.96 -7.52
C THR A 318 8.94 8.60 -8.22
N PRO A 319 8.93 8.52 -9.57
CA PRO A 319 7.79 8.00 -10.30
C PRO A 319 7.56 6.54 -9.93
N HIS A 320 6.33 6.21 -9.54
CA HIS A 320 6.01 4.93 -8.94
C HIS A 320 4.74 4.33 -9.54
N TRP A 321 4.65 3.00 -9.56
CA TRP A 321 3.48 2.29 -10.08
C TRP A 321 2.73 1.60 -8.97
N VAL A 322 1.40 1.77 -8.95
CA VAL A 322 0.50 1.09 -8.02
C VAL A 322 -0.67 0.43 -8.75
N LEU A 323 -1.25 -0.61 -8.15
CA LEU A 323 -2.38 -1.37 -8.70
C LEU A 323 -3.70 -0.93 -8.06
N ALA A 324 -4.58 -0.27 -8.80
CA ALA A 324 -5.98 -0.09 -8.42
C ALA A 324 -6.82 -1.28 -8.91
N HIS A 325 -7.51 -1.97 -7.99
CA HIS A 325 -8.22 -3.22 -8.30
C HIS A 325 -9.67 -3.26 -7.81
N ASP A 326 -10.09 -2.34 -6.93
CA ASP A 326 -11.48 -2.19 -6.49
C ASP A 326 -11.82 -0.73 -6.20
N VAL A 327 -13.11 -0.45 -6.00
CA VAL A 327 -13.60 0.89 -5.65
C VAL A 327 -14.69 0.77 -4.58
N ILE A 328 -14.60 1.61 -3.55
CA ILE A 328 -15.55 1.66 -2.44
C ILE A 328 -15.91 3.12 -2.18
N GLY A 329 -17.17 3.48 -2.44
CA GLY A 329 -17.60 4.88 -2.37
C GLY A 329 -16.72 5.74 -3.28
N ASP A 330 -16.12 6.78 -2.71
CA ASP A 330 -15.26 7.74 -3.41
C ASP A 330 -13.76 7.43 -3.27
N ALA A 331 -13.40 6.16 -3.06
CA ALA A 331 -12.02 5.71 -2.91
C ALA A 331 -11.69 4.51 -3.81
N LEU A 332 -10.54 4.58 -4.49
CA LEU A 332 -9.94 3.41 -5.12
C LEU A 332 -9.24 2.55 -4.07
N ILE A 333 -9.34 1.23 -4.21
CA ILE A 333 -8.59 0.26 -3.41
C ILE A 333 -7.32 -0.08 -4.18
N VAL A 334 -6.19 0.34 -3.62
CA VAL A 334 -4.88 0.32 -4.25
C VAL A 334 -3.95 -0.64 -3.52
N SER A 335 -3.21 -1.48 -4.24
CA SER A 335 -2.08 -2.22 -3.71
C SER A 335 -0.78 -1.56 -4.17
N ASP A 336 0.00 -1.07 -3.22
CA ASP A 336 1.27 -0.39 -3.44
C ASP A 336 2.45 -1.36 -3.24
N PRO A 337 3.29 -1.60 -4.28
CA PRO A 337 4.49 -2.41 -4.15
C PRO A 337 5.52 -1.91 -3.13
N TRP A 338 5.58 -0.60 -2.85
CA TRP A 338 6.60 0.01 -1.99
C TRP A 338 6.17 -0.01 -0.53
N VAL A 339 7.02 -0.58 0.33
CA VAL A 339 6.87 -0.57 1.80
C VAL A 339 7.99 0.28 2.39
N GLU A 340 7.65 1.39 3.05
CA GLU A 340 8.64 2.27 3.68
C GLU A 340 9.09 1.72 5.04
N SER A 341 9.82 0.60 5.00
CA SER A 341 10.17 -0.17 6.21
C SER A 341 11.05 0.61 7.19
N GLU A 342 11.87 1.55 6.71
CA GLU A 342 12.72 2.38 7.57
C GLU A 342 11.88 3.30 8.47
N GLN A 343 10.68 3.67 8.01
CA GLN A 343 9.70 4.42 8.80
C GLN A 343 8.58 3.54 9.37
N GLY A 344 8.85 2.24 9.55
CA GLY A 344 7.99 1.35 10.30
C GLY A 344 6.68 0.95 9.60
N GLU A 345 6.64 1.05 8.27
CA GLU A 345 5.60 0.42 7.47
C GLU A 345 5.85 -1.07 7.27
N THR A 346 4.77 -1.79 7.01
CA THR A 346 4.78 -3.18 6.57
C THR A 346 3.85 -3.33 5.36
N TRP A 347 3.75 -4.54 4.83
CA TRP A 347 2.75 -4.84 3.80
C TRP A 347 1.31 -4.53 4.22
N VAL A 348 1.03 -4.43 5.52
CA VAL A 348 -0.30 -4.10 6.05
C VAL A 348 -0.69 -2.67 5.67
N ASP A 349 0.24 -1.73 5.59
CA ASP A 349 -0.05 -0.34 5.19
C ASP A 349 -0.36 -0.20 3.70
N THR A 350 0.20 -1.08 2.88
CA THR A 350 0.31 -0.91 1.43
C THR A 350 -0.58 -1.84 0.62
N SER A 351 -1.03 -2.94 1.23
CA SER A 351 -2.06 -3.82 0.66
C SER A 351 -3.45 -3.20 0.77
N GLU A 352 -4.33 -3.39 -0.22
CA GLU A 352 -5.75 -2.97 -0.16
C GLU A 352 -5.97 -1.56 0.44
N MET A 353 -5.09 -0.61 0.13
CA MET A 353 -5.04 0.74 0.67
C MET A 353 -6.11 1.61 -0.01
N PRO A 354 -7.15 2.08 0.70
CA PRO A 354 -8.14 2.99 0.12
C PRO A 354 -7.56 4.39 -0.06
N MET A 355 -7.60 4.89 -1.28
CA MET A 355 -7.18 6.24 -1.66
C MET A 355 -8.38 7.01 -2.20
N PRO A 356 -8.85 8.07 -1.50
CA PRO A 356 -9.92 8.93 -2.02
C PRO A 356 -9.58 9.53 -3.37
N PHE A 357 -10.59 9.83 -4.19
CA PHE A 357 -10.38 10.38 -5.54
C PHE A 357 -9.55 11.66 -5.55
N SER A 358 -9.65 12.52 -4.53
CA SER A 358 -8.78 13.70 -4.38
C SER A 358 -7.31 13.32 -4.16
N GLY A 359 -7.05 12.26 -3.38
CA GLY A 359 -5.71 11.69 -3.20
C GLY A 359 -5.19 11.10 -4.50
N VAL A 360 -6.02 10.34 -5.22
CA VAL A 360 -5.67 9.79 -6.55
C VAL A 360 -5.35 10.90 -7.53
N ASP A 361 -6.17 11.97 -7.59
CA ASP A 361 -5.94 13.09 -8.51
C ASP A 361 -4.63 13.82 -8.20
N LEU A 362 -4.31 13.97 -6.91
CA LEU A 362 -3.07 14.58 -6.44
C LEU A 362 -1.84 13.76 -6.88
N VAL A 363 -1.81 12.47 -6.56
CA VAL A 363 -0.61 11.65 -6.75
C VAL A 363 -0.41 11.23 -8.21
N THR A 364 -1.45 11.17 -9.04
CA THR A 364 -1.34 10.78 -10.46
C THR A 364 -0.91 11.93 -11.39
N ARG A 365 -0.16 12.89 -10.85
CA ARG A 365 0.37 14.08 -11.54
C ARG A 365 1.89 14.06 -11.41
N TRP A 366 2.58 13.55 -12.41
CA TRP A 366 4.05 13.48 -12.40
C TRP A 366 4.63 14.34 -13.52
N GLY A 367 5.80 14.94 -13.28
CA GLY A 367 6.55 15.72 -14.28
C GLY A 367 6.21 17.21 -14.32
N ASP A 368 6.94 17.96 -15.15
CA ASP A 368 6.73 19.39 -15.38
C ASP A 368 6.84 19.73 -16.89
N PRO A 369 5.74 20.05 -17.59
CA PRO A 369 4.37 20.09 -17.08
C PRO A 369 3.87 18.70 -16.68
N ALA A 370 3.00 18.66 -15.67
CA ALA A 370 2.47 17.40 -15.16
C ALA A 370 1.70 16.61 -16.23
N TYR A 371 1.93 15.30 -16.24
CA TYR A 371 1.18 14.34 -17.04
C TYR A 371 0.64 13.20 -16.17
N ARG A 372 -0.33 12.47 -16.73
CA ARG A 372 -0.97 11.31 -16.11
C ARG A 372 -0.81 10.10 -17.01
N GLY A 373 -0.25 9.02 -16.47
CA GLY A 373 -0.09 7.74 -17.13
C GLY A 373 -0.91 6.66 -16.44
N VAL A 374 -1.77 5.99 -17.21
CA VAL A 374 -2.63 4.91 -16.72
C VAL A 374 -2.56 3.74 -17.69
N ILE A 375 -2.45 2.51 -17.17
CA ILE A 375 -2.58 1.29 -17.96
C ILE A 375 -3.83 0.57 -17.49
N VAL A 376 -4.76 0.30 -18.40
CA VAL A 376 -6.02 -0.38 -18.10
C VAL A 376 -5.92 -1.79 -18.65
N VAL A 377 -6.13 -2.79 -17.78
CA VAL A 377 -6.18 -4.21 -18.15
C VAL A 377 -7.60 -4.72 -17.91
N PRO A 378 -8.43 -4.86 -18.96
CA PRO A 378 -9.78 -5.36 -18.81
C PRO A 378 -9.81 -6.79 -18.27
N ARG A 379 -10.75 -7.10 -17.38
CA ARG A 379 -11.08 -8.50 -17.08
C ARG A 379 -11.85 -9.06 -18.28
N GLY A 380 -11.29 -10.10 -18.89
CA GLY A 380 -11.85 -10.75 -20.09
C GLY A 380 -13.09 -11.57 -19.81
#